data_AF-A0A285Q190-F1
#
_entry.id   AF-A0A285Q190-F1
#
_cell.length_a   1.000
_cell.length_b   1.000
_cell.length_c   1.000
_cell.angle_alpha   90.00
_cell.angle_beta   90.00
_cell.angle_gamma   90.00
#
_symmetry.space_group_name_H-M   'P 1'
#
loop_
_entity.id
_entity.type
_entity.pdbx_description
1 polymer ?
#
loop_
_entity_poly.entity_id
_entity_poly.type
_entity_poly.pdbx_seq_one_letter_code
_entity_poly.pdbx_strand_id
1 'polypeptide(L)'
;MNRAGKEMAKKRAEERKGLSAEEVFKLDQLKSLTRKVHFEMFPEEYDEQMDSISDAQDRRRGKNPMCAEYVAKVNDRRKVLGVSPLGDNGMPTDKESWEVAHTEAERRCHN
;
A
#
# COMPACT_ATOMS: atom_id res chain seq x y z
N MET A 1 -12.36 11.54 20.14
CA MET A 1 -12.08 11.23 18.72
C MET A 1 -11.54 12.50 18.04
N ASN A 2 -10.35 12.43 17.43
CA ASN A 2 -9.73 13.57 16.72
C ASN A 2 -10.42 13.83 15.37
N ARG A 3 -10.08 14.94 14.69
CA ARG A 3 -10.67 15.33 13.39
C ARG A 3 -10.49 14.25 12.32
N ALA A 4 -9.29 13.70 12.19
CA ALA A 4 -8.98 12.62 11.25
C ALA A 4 -9.84 11.38 11.50
N GLY A 5 -10.06 11.01 12.77
CA GLY A 5 -10.95 9.91 13.14
C GLY A 5 -12.38 10.15 12.67
N LYS A 6 -12.92 11.36 12.86
CA LYS A 6 -14.27 11.71 12.39
C LYS A 6 -14.39 11.61 10.88
N GLU A 7 -13.39 12.07 10.13
CA GLU A 7 -13.35 11.99 8.67
C GLU A 7 -13.31 10.53 8.17
N MET A 8 -12.49 9.68 8.79
CA MET A 8 -12.44 8.25 8.45
C MET A 8 -13.76 7.52 8.76
N ALA A 9 -14.39 7.83 9.89
CA ALA A 9 -15.69 7.26 10.24
C ALA A 9 -16.79 7.70 9.27
N LYS A 10 -16.77 8.97 8.85
CA LYS A 10 -17.70 9.47 7.83
C LYS A 10 -17.50 8.74 6.50
N LYS A 11 -16.26 8.61 6.02
CA LYS A 11 -15.96 7.87 4.79
C LYS A 11 -16.41 6.42 4.87
N ARG A 12 -16.15 5.74 6.00
CA ARG A 12 -16.59 4.35 6.22
C ARG A 12 -18.12 4.22 6.24
N ALA A 13 -18.83 5.20 6.80
CA ALA A 13 -20.30 5.23 6.81
C ALA A 13 -20.87 5.47 5.40
N GLU A 14 -20.25 6.37 4.63
CA GLU A 14 -20.61 6.64 3.24
C GLU A 14 -20.38 5.41 2.35
N GLU A 15 -19.22 4.75 2.48
CA GLU A 15 -18.88 3.52 1.73
C GLU A 15 -19.81 2.34 2.03
N ARG A 16 -20.55 2.38 3.14
CA ARG A 16 -21.48 1.32 3.56
C ARG A 16 -22.94 1.68 3.31
N LYS A 17 -23.21 2.93 2.92
CA LYS A 17 -24.56 3.44 2.77
C LYS A 17 -25.24 2.74 1.60
N GLY A 18 -26.34 2.04 1.89
CA GLY A 18 -27.13 1.35 0.86
C GLY A 18 -26.64 -0.06 0.51
N LEU A 19 -25.61 -0.57 1.18
CA LEU A 19 -25.16 -1.96 1.06
C LEU A 19 -25.86 -2.83 2.11
N SER A 20 -26.17 -4.07 1.72
CA SER A 20 -26.61 -5.11 2.64
C SER A 20 -25.47 -5.55 3.57
N ALA A 21 -25.83 -6.21 4.68
CA ALA A 21 -24.84 -6.75 5.62
C ALA A 21 -23.85 -7.72 4.94
N GLU A 22 -24.32 -8.52 3.98
CA GLU A 22 -23.48 -9.45 3.22
C GLU A 22 -22.49 -8.73 2.31
N GLU A 23 -22.92 -7.67 1.63
CA GLU A 23 -22.03 -6.88 0.76
C GLU A 23 -21.01 -6.09 1.58
N VAL A 24 -21.41 -5.54 2.72
CA VAL A 24 -20.47 -4.89 3.66
C VAL A 24 -19.42 -5.90 4.15
N PHE A 25 -19.85 -7.14 4.46
CA PHE A 25 -18.93 -8.19 4.88
C PHE A 25 -17.94 -8.57 3.77
N LYS A 26 -18.42 -8.79 2.54
CA LYS A 26 -17.56 -9.07 1.37
C LYS A 26 -16.58 -7.92 1.11
N LEU A 27 -17.03 -6.68 1.20
CA LEU A 27 -16.20 -5.48 1.03
C LEU A 27 -15.10 -5.40 2.10
N ASP A 28 -15.45 -5.64 3.37
CA ASP A 28 -14.48 -5.62 4.47
C ASP A 28 -13.46 -6.77 4.32
N GLN A 29 -13.88 -7.95 3.87
CA GLN A 29 -12.98 -9.07 3.57
C GLN A 29 -12.03 -8.75 2.42
N LEU A 30 -12.53 -8.23 1.30
CA LEU A 30 -11.70 -7.84 0.15
C LEU A 30 -10.67 -6.79 0.56
N LYS A 31 -11.10 -5.73 1.27
CA LYS A 31 -10.18 -4.69 1.80
C LYS A 31 -9.11 -5.27 2.73
N SER A 32 -9.46 -6.24 3.57
CA SER A 32 -8.50 -6.92 4.44
C SER A 32 -7.49 -7.72 3.62
N LEU A 33 -7.95 -8.46 2.61
CA LEU A 33 -7.11 -9.27 1.74
C LEU A 33 -6.19 -8.40 0.88
N THR A 34 -6.69 -7.33 0.27
CA THR A 34 -5.89 -6.37 -0.51
C THR A 34 -4.70 -5.84 0.31
N ARG A 35 -4.91 -5.50 1.59
CA ARG A 35 -3.81 -5.06 2.46
C ARG A 35 -2.76 -6.14 2.70
N LYS A 36 -3.19 -7.39 2.89
CA LYS A 36 -2.27 -8.52 3.06
C LYS A 36 -1.47 -8.76 1.79
N VAL A 37 -2.14 -8.81 0.65
CA VAL A 37 -1.51 -8.98 -0.67
C VAL A 37 -0.53 -7.84 -0.95
N HIS A 38 -0.90 -6.60 -0.63
CA HIS A 38 -0.01 -5.45 -0.81
C HIS A 38 1.27 -5.60 0.03
N PHE A 39 1.14 -5.97 1.30
CA PHE A 39 2.30 -6.24 2.16
C PHE A 39 3.17 -7.39 1.66
N GLU A 40 2.56 -8.46 1.12
CA GLU A 40 3.28 -9.60 0.54
C GLU A 40 4.05 -9.24 -0.74
N MET A 41 3.43 -8.45 -1.62
CA MET A 41 3.97 -8.15 -2.96
C MET A 41 4.92 -6.95 -2.95
N PHE A 42 4.66 -5.98 -2.09
CA PHE A 42 5.40 -4.71 -1.99
C PHE A 42 5.89 -4.44 -0.56
N PRO A 43 6.64 -5.37 0.08
CA PRO A 43 7.11 -5.19 1.44
C PRO A 43 8.01 -3.96 1.62
N GLU A 44 8.74 -3.55 0.58
CA GLU A 44 9.60 -2.37 0.56
C GLU A 44 8.88 -1.07 0.89
N GLU A 45 7.57 -0.96 0.60
CA GLU A 45 6.81 0.26 0.83
C GLU A 45 6.53 0.48 2.33
N TYR A 46 6.90 -0.50 3.16
CA TYR A 46 6.75 -0.46 4.61
C TYR A 46 8.10 -0.30 5.34
N ASP A 47 9.22 -0.31 4.62
CA ASP A 47 10.57 -0.21 5.23
C ASP A 47 10.72 1.10 6.03
N GLU A 48 10.10 2.19 5.57
CA GLU A 48 10.12 3.48 6.28
C GLU A 48 9.51 3.44 7.69
N GLN A 49 8.66 2.45 7.99
CA GLN A 49 8.02 2.32 9.30
C GLN A 49 9.02 1.93 10.39
N MET A 50 10.15 1.34 10.00
CA MET A 50 11.23 0.92 10.86
C MET A 50 12.48 1.79 10.70
N ASP A 51 12.37 2.90 9.97
CA ASP A 51 13.48 3.84 9.77
C ASP A 51 13.98 4.38 11.11
N SER A 52 15.29 4.52 11.23
CA SER A 52 15.87 5.35 12.27
C SER A 52 15.54 6.83 12.01
N ILE A 53 15.77 7.69 13.01
CA ILE A 53 15.63 9.14 12.84
C ILE A 53 16.52 9.64 11.70
N SER A 54 17.70 9.05 11.51
CA SER A 54 18.63 9.41 10.43
C SER A 54 18.06 9.03 9.06
N ASP A 55 17.58 7.80 8.91
CA ASP A 55 17.02 7.30 7.65
C ASP A 55 15.81 8.13 7.22
N ALA A 56 14.91 8.42 8.16
CA ALA A 56 13.75 9.26 7.91
C ALA A 56 14.14 10.70 7.49
N GLN A 57 15.25 11.24 8.00
CA GLN A 57 15.78 12.54 7.58
C GLN A 57 16.39 12.50 6.19
N ASP A 58 17.09 11.41 5.84
CA ASP A 58 17.64 11.23 4.50
C ASP A 58 16.52 11.10 3.45
N ARG A 59 15.46 10.34 3.74
CA ARG A 59 14.27 10.28 2.85
C ARG A 59 13.64 11.64 2.63
N ARG A 60 13.51 12.46 3.68
CA ARG A 60 13.00 13.85 3.58
C ARG A 60 13.87 14.75 2.70
N ARG A 61 15.16 14.43 2.55
CA ARG A 61 16.11 15.12 1.68
C ARG A 61 16.16 14.52 0.27
N GLY A 62 15.29 13.56 -0.06
CA GLY A 62 15.30 12.88 -1.35
C GLY A 62 16.41 11.84 -1.48
N LYS A 63 16.90 11.29 -0.36
CA LYS A 63 17.92 10.23 -0.35
C LYS A 63 17.31 8.94 0.14
N ASN A 64 17.49 7.88 -0.62
CA ASN A 64 17.05 6.54 -0.24
C ASN A 64 18.10 5.90 0.69
N PRO A 65 17.75 5.55 1.95
CA PRO A 65 18.67 4.86 2.87
C PRO A 65 18.88 3.38 2.50
N MET A 66 18.06 2.82 1.61
CA MET A 66 18.18 1.43 1.15
C MET A 66 19.40 1.24 0.25
N CYS A 67 20.00 0.04 0.30
CA CYS A 67 21.15 -0.25 -0.54
C CYS A 67 20.78 -0.31 -2.02
N ALA A 68 21.68 0.16 -2.89
CA ALA A 68 21.41 0.28 -4.32
C ALA A 68 21.06 -1.06 -5.00
N GLU A 69 21.70 -2.15 -4.57
CA GLU A 69 21.42 -3.50 -5.09
C GLU A 69 20.00 -3.96 -4.75
N TYR A 70 19.52 -3.69 -3.53
CA TYR A 70 18.16 -4.01 -3.13
C TYR A 70 17.14 -3.18 -3.92
N VAL A 71 17.39 -1.88 -4.07
CA VAL A 71 16.53 -0.98 -4.85
C VAL A 71 16.43 -1.42 -6.31
N ALA A 72 17.55 -1.83 -6.93
CA ALA A 72 17.54 -2.37 -8.29
C ALA A 72 16.66 -3.62 -8.40
N LYS A 73 16.85 -4.60 -7.50
CA LYS A 73 16.05 -5.84 -7.47
C LYS A 73 14.55 -5.56 -7.28
N VAL A 74 14.21 -4.62 -6.40
CA VAL A 74 12.83 -4.21 -6.16
C VAL A 74 12.23 -3.54 -7.39
N ASN A 75 12.95 -2.59 -8.01
CA ASN A 75 12.48 -1.89 -9.20
C ASN A 75 12.31 -2.85 -10.40
N ASP A 76 13.16 -3.86 -10.54
CA ASP A 76 12.98 -4.91 -11.54
C ASP A 76 11.69 -5.70 -11.30
N ARG A 77 11.39 -6.08 -10.05
CA ARG A 77 10.12 -6.73 -9.70
C ARG A 77 8.92 -5.83 -9.97
N ARG A 78 8.98 -4.55 -9.58
CA ARG A 78 7.91 -3.56 -9.82
C ARG A 78 7.64 -3.40 -11.31
N LYS A 79 8.69 -3.32 -12.12
CA LYS A 79 8.60 -3.25 -13.58
C LYS A 79 7.91 -4.48 -14.18
N VAL A 80 8.22 -5.69 -13.72
CA VAL A 80 7.54 -6.92 -14.17
C VAL A 80 6.05 -6.91 -13.82
N LEU A 81 5.68 -6.31 -12.69
CA LEU A 81 4.29 -6.14 -12.25
C LEU A 81 3.57 -4.96 -12.90
N GLY A 82 4.25 -4.18 -13.75
CA GLY A 82 3.68 -2.98 -14.39
C GLY A 82 3.50 -1.80 -13.42
N VAL A 83 4.30 -1.76 -12.35
CA VAL A 83 4.29 -0.71 -11.32
C VAL A 83 5.52 0.17 -11.49
N SER A 84 5.35 1.47 -11.30
CA SER A 84 6.41 2.47 -11.34
C SER A 84 7.52 2.17 -10.33
N PRO A 85 8.79 2.51 -10.66
CA PRO A 85 9.91 2.32 -9.73
C PRO A 85 9.76 3.20 -8.49
N LEU A 86 10.49 2.85 -7.42
CA LEU A 86 10.61 3.72 -6.25
C LEU A 86 11.26 5.06 -6.63
N GLY A 87 10.81 6.13 -6.00
CA GLY A 87 11.41 7.45 -6.13
C GLY A 87 12.77 7.55 -5.44
N ASP A 88 13.41 8.72 -5.57
CA ASP A 88 14.76 8.99 -5.04
C ASP A 88 14.87 8.84 -3.51
N ASN A 89 13.76 8.97 -2.79
CA ASN A 89 13.64 8.74 -1.35
C ASN A 89 13.28 7.29 -0.98
N GLY A 90 13.20 6.39 -1.96
CA GLY A 90 12.82 5.00 -1.77
C GLY A 90 11.33 4.77 -1.48
N MET A 91 10.47 5.74 -1.81
CA MET A 91 9.02 5.65 -1.61
C MET A 91 8.29 5.41 -2.94
N PRO A 92 7.09 4.80 -2.92
CA PRO A 92 6.23 4.72 -4.10
C PRO A 92 5.83 6.12 -4.58
N THR A 93 5.76 6.29 -5.90
CA THR A 93 5.42 7.56 -6.56
C THR A 93 3.92 7.74 -6.81
N ASP A 94 3.17 6.65 -6.76
CA ASP A 94 1.77 6.56 -7.15
C ASP A 94 1.06 5.46 -6.33
N LYS A 95 -0.10 5.01 -6.81
CA LYS A 95 -0.94 4.00 -6.16
C LYS A 95 -1.03 2.70 -6.97
N GLU A 96 -0.19 2.53 -7.99
CA GLU A 96 -0.25 1.37 -8.89
C GLU A 96 -0.01 0.05 -8.14
N SER A 97 0.85 0.06 -7.11
CA SER A 97 1.06 -1.08 -6.21
C SER A 97 -0.23 -1.54 -5.50
N TRP A 98 -1.06 -0.58 -5.08
CA TRP A 98 -2.37 -0.86 -4.47
C TRP A 98 -3.38 -1.40 -5.49
N GLU A 99 -3.34 -0.94 -6.73
CA GLU A 99 -4.20 -1.45 -7.81
C GLU A 99 -3.85 -2.90 -8.13
N VAL A 100 -2.56 -3.21 -8.29
CA VAL A 100 -2.08 -4.59 -8.49
C VAL A 100 -2.49 -5.49 -7.31
N ALA A 101 -2.31 -5.01 -6.08
CA ALA A 101 -2.71 -5.77 -4.89
C ALA A 101 -4.23 -5.98 -4.80
N HIS A 102 -5.03 -5.02 -5.27
CA HIS A 102 -6.49 -5.15 -5.32
C HIS A 102 -6.91 -6.21 -6.32
N THR A 103 -6.39 -6.14 -7.55
CA THR A 103 -6.71 -7.12 -8.61
C THR A 103 -6.30 -8.54 -8.20
N GLU A 104 -5.13 -8.70 -7.58
CA GLU A 104 -4.69 -10.01 -7.09
C GLU A 104 -5.55 -10.48 -5.90
N ALA A 105 -6.01 -9.60 -5.02
CA ALA A 105 -6.94 -9.96 -3.96
C ALA A 105 -8.31 -10.40 -4.50
N GLU A 106 -8.85 -9.71 -5.51
CA GLU A 106 -10.09 -10.14 -6.19
C GLU A 106 -9.92 -11.52 -6.81
N ARG A 107 -8.79 -11.76 -7.50
CA ARG A 107 -8.45 -13.08 -8.06
C ARG A 107 -8.41 -14.17 -7.00
N ARG A 108 -7.82 -13.89 -5.83
CA ARG A 108 -7.76 -14.84 -4.69
C ARG A 108 -9.12 -15.05 -4.01
N CYS A 109 -10.06 -14.12 -4.10
CA CYS A 109 -11.43 -14.28 -3.60
C CYS A 109 -12.32 -15.11 -4.53
N HIS A 110 -11.98 -15.21 -5.81
CA HIS A 110 -12.76 -15.93 -6.83
C HIS A 110 -12.24 -17.35 -7.13
N ASN A 111 -11.06 -17.72 -6.62
CA ASN A 111 -10.52 -19.08 -6.63
C ASN A 111 -10.83 -19.81 -5.32
#